data_AF-A0A9X7ATP2-F1
#
_entry.id   AF-A0A9X7ATP2-F1
#
_cell.length_a   1.000
_cell.length_b   1.000
_cell.length_c   1.000
_cell.angle_alpha   90.00
_cell.angle_beta   90.00
_cell.angle_gamma   90.00
#
_symmetry.space_group_name_H-M   'P 1'
#
loop_
_entity.id
_entity.type
_entity.pdbx_description
1 polymer ?
#
loop_
_entity_poly.entity_id
_entity_poly.type
_entity_poly.pdbx_seq_one_letter_code
_entity_poly.pdbx_strand_id
1 'polypeptide(L)'
;LSSYQFLYYVQAFGSNSLAIDIHFSQQYVPGEENFIQCYIPLEDFNAQITKLEHTYDLIKSNLALLTNSDHHRAHKMIYAGSYAELSITDEAFPRFPTYESFYDKETMDLVTEIYAQDFEMYPYTRGIL
;
A
#
# COMPACT_ATOMS: atom_id res chain seq x y z
N LEU A 1 18.94 4.82 -5.80
CA LEU A 1 17.96 3.82 -5.33
C LEU A 1 16.74 3.95 -6.22
N SER A 2 16.43 2.95 -7.03
CA SER A 2 15.19 2.83 -7.81
C SER A 2 14.17 1.94 -7.08
N SER A 3 12.93 1.85 -7.58
CA SER A 3 11.92 0.93 -7.02
C SER A 3 12.37 -0.53 -7.10
N TYR A 4 13.02 -0.93 -8.20
CA TYR A 4 13.65 -2.25 -8.32
C TYR A 4 14.68 -2.53 -7.24
N GLN A 5 15.66 -1.63 -7.10
CA GLN A 5 16.72 -1.79 -6.11
C GLN A 5 16.16 -1.85 -4.69
N PHE A 6 15.08 -1.13 -4.42
CA PHE A 6 14.38 -1.19 -3.15
C PHE A 6 13.66 -2.53 -2.93
N LEU A 7 12.90 -3.04 -3.90
CA LEU A 7 12.18 -4.32 -3.77
C LEU A 7 13.15 -5.50 -3.63
N TYR A 8 14.22 -5.53 -4.41
CA TYR A 8 15.28 -6.53 -4.25
C TYR A 8 15.97 -6.45 -2.88
N TYR A 9 16.16 -5.23 -2.36
CA TYR A 9 16.63 -5.05 -0.98
C TYR A 9 15.65 -5.68 0.02
N VAL A 10 14.36 -5.41 -0.06
CA VAL A 10 13.37 -6.00 0.85
C VAL A 10 13.36 -7.53 0.75
N GLN A 11 13.34 -8.08 -0.48
CA GLN A 11 13.36 -9.52 -0.73
C GLN A 11 14.61 -10.19 -0.14
N ALA A 12 15.80 -9.61 -0.35
CA ALA A 12 17.07 -10.19 0.10
C ALA A 12 17.20 -10.27 1.62
N PHE A 13 16.62 -9.30 2.35
CA PHE A 13 16.62 -9.33 3.81
C PHE A 13 15.51 -10.21 4.39
N GLY A 14 14.51 -10.55 3.58
CA GLY A 14 13.29 -11.26 3.98
C GLY A 14 12.22 -10.29 4.47
N SER A 15 11.01 -10.42 3.91
CA SER A 15 9.89 -9.51 4.18
C SER A 15 9.42 -9.49 5.64
N ASN A 16 9.79 -10.47 6.45
CA ASN A 16 9.47 -10.55 7.89
C ASN A 16 10.70 -10.35 8.80
N SER A 17 11.79 -9.82 8.27
CA SER A 17 13.03 -9.67 9.01
C SER A 17 13.00 -8.50 9.98
N LEU A 18 13.44 -8.71 11.22
CA LEU A 18 13.65 -7.63 12.20
C LEU A 18 14.75 -6.64 11.80
N ALA A 19 15.51 -6.95 10.75
CA ALA A 19 16.57 -6.10 10.23
C ALA A 19 16.07 -5.04 9.23
N ILE A 20 14.84 -5.16 8.72
CA ILE A 20 14.21 -4.14 7.87
C ILE A 20 13.26 -3.28 8.70
N ASP A 21 13.09 -2.04 8.24
CA ASP A 21 12.08 -1.16 8.83
C ASP A 21 10.69 -1.81 8.68
N ILE A 22 9.91 -1.80 9.76
CA ILE A 22 8.56 -2.37 9.81
C ILE A 22 7.60 -1.74 8.79
N HIS A 23 7.89 -0.54 8.28
CA HIS A 23 7.10 0.09 7.24
C HIS A 23 7.31 -0.55 5.85
N PHE A 24 8.32 -1.40 5.71
CA PHE A 24 8.64 -2.14 4.48
C PHE A 24 8.46 -3.64 4.61
N SER A 25 8.17 -4.13 5.82
CA SER A 25 7.93 -5.54 6.06
C SER A 25 6.53 -5.94 5.61
N GLN A 26 6.36 -7.24 5.38
CA GLN A 26 5.04 -7.85 5.37
C GLN A 26 4.28 -7.46 6.64
N GLN A 27 2.98 -7.19 6.50
CA GLN A 27 2.16 -6.67 7.58
C GLN A 27 1.52 -7.78 8.40
N TYR A 28 1.09 -8.86 7.75
CA TYR A 28 0.48 -10.01 8.37
C TYR A 28 1.48 -10.71 9.27
N VAL A 29 1.10 -10.83 10.55
CA VAL A 29 1.80 -11.64 11.53
C VAL A 29 1.02 -12.93 11.78
N PRO A 30 1.61 -14.12 11.57
CA PRO A 30 0.94 -15.38 11.84
C PRO A 30 0.37 -15.45 13.25
N GLY A 31 -0.93 -15.75 13.34
CA GLY A 31 -1.67 -15.79 14.60
C GLY A 31 -2.39 -14.49 14.95
N GLU A 32 -2.26 -13.41 14.16
CA GLU A 32 -2.99 -12.17 14.43
C GLU A 32 -4.50 -12.32 14.32
N GLU A 33 -4.98 -13.27 13.53
CA GLU A 33 -6.39 -13.63 13.42
C GLU A 33 -7.02 -14.12 14.73
N ASN A 34 -6.21 -14.55 15.71
CA ASN A 34 -6.71 -14.95 17.02
C ASN A 34 -7.20 -13.75 17.85
N PHE A 35 -6.81 -12.53 17.49
CA PHE A 35 -7.17 -11.31 18.21
C PHE A 35 -7.74 -10.21 17.31
N ILE A 36 -7.33 -10.12 16.04
CA ILE A 36 -7.90 -9.23 15.04
C ILE A 36 -9.14 -9.89 14.42
N GLN A 37 -10.30 -9.35 14.72
CA GLN A 37 -11.59 -9.89 14.25
C GLN A 37 -12.16 -9.14 13.03
N CYS A 38 -11.56 -7.99 12.68
CA CYS A 38 -12.07 -7.13 11.63
C CYS A 38 -10.93 -6.44 10.90
N TYR A 39 -10.80 -6.72 9.61
CA TYR A 39 -9.91 -6.01 8.70
C TYR A 39 -10.71 -4.97 7.92
N ILE A 40 -10.21 -3.74 7.86
CA ILE A 40 -10.90 -2.62 7.22
C ILE A 40 -10.16 -2.28 5.92
N PRO A 41 -10.71 -2.65 4.74
CA PRO A 41 -10.09 -2.31 3.46
C PRO A 41 -10.16 -0.81 3.20
N LEU A 42 -9.02 -0.21 2.82
CA LEU A 42 -8.90 1.23 2.61
C LEU A 42 -9.45 1.69 1.24
N GLU A 43 -9.57 0.77 0.28
CA GLU A 43 -10.09 1.02 -1.06
C GLU A 43 -11.57 1.45 -1.05
N ASP A 44 -12.27 1.15 0.04
CA ASP A 44 -13.65 1.54 0.31
C ASP A 44 -13.81 2.26 1.65
N PHE A 45 -12.78 3.02 2.04
CA PHE A 45 -12.66 3.68 3.35
C PHE A 45 -13.96 4.35 3.81
N ASN A 46 -14.58 5.20 2.97
CA ASN A 46 -15.79 5.94 3.36
C ASN A 46 -16.97 5.02 3.71
N ALA A 47 -17.18 3.96 2.93
CA ALA A 47 -18.25 3.00 3.21
C ALA A 47 -17.94 2.19 4.47
N GLN A 48 -16.68 1.76 4.64
CA GLN A 48 -16.26 1.03 5.83
C GLN A 48 -16.41 1.86 7.11
N ILE A 49 -15.95 3.12 7.12
CA ILE A 49 -16.11 3.99 8.28
C ILE A 49 -17.59 4.27 8.57
N THR A 50 -18.40 4.57 7.54
CA THR A 50 -19.84 4.77 7.71
C THR A 50 -20.53 3.53 8.31
N LYS A 51 -20.14 2.33 7.87
CA LYS A 51 -20.64 1.06 8.40
C LYS A 51 -20.25 0.87 9.86
N LEU A 52 -19.01 1.16 10.23
CA LEU A 52 -18.53 1.08 11.62
C LEU A 52 -19.27 2.07 12.52
N GLU A 53 -19.43 3.31 12.07
CA GLU A 53 -20.16 4.34 12.79
C GLU A 53 -21.60 3.92 13.07
N HIS A 54 -22.30 3.35 12.08
CA HIS A 54 -23.65 2.82 12.27
C HIS A 54 -23.68 1.57 13.17
N THR A 55 -22.71 0.66 13.02
CA THR A 55 -22.68 -0.61 13.77
C THR A 55 -22.47 -0.39 15.27
N TYR A 56 -21.68 0.62 15.63
CA TYR A 56 -21.29 0.90 17.02
C TYR A 56 -21.87 2.21 17.57
N ASP A 57 -22.80 2.84 16.86
CA ASP A 57 -23.42 4.13 17.23
C ASP A 57 -22.39 5.23 17.55
N LEU A 58 -21.35 5.34 16.70
CA LEU A 58 -20.26 6.30 16.88
C LEU A 58 -20.65 7.67 16.33
N ILE A 59 -19.94 8.70 16.81
CA ILE A 59 -20.03 10.05 16.26
C ILE A 59 -19.57 10.02 14.80
N LYS A 60 -20.36 10.63 13.92
CA LYS A 60 -20.05 10.71 12.50
C LYS A 60 -18.79 11.53 12.24
N SER A 61 -17.86 10.95 11.51
CA SER A 61 -16.63 11.59 11.06
C SER A 61 -16.90 12.54 9.89
N ASN A 62 -16.10 13.60 9.78
CA ASN A 62 -16.10 14.43 8.58
C ASN A 62 -15.28 13.73 7.47
N LEU A 63 -15.86 12.71 6.84
CA LEU A 63 -15.18 11.87 5.84
C LEU A 63 -14.62 12.69 4.68
N ALA A 64 -15.32 13.73 4.23
CA ALA A 64 -14.85 14.60 3.15
C ALA A 64 -13.53 15.30 3.51
N LEU A 65 -13.34 15.70 4.76
CA LEU A 65 -12.09 16.32 5.23
C LEU A 65 -10.95 15.30 5.32
N LEU A 66 -11.26 14.06 5.70
CA LEU A 66 -10.25 12.98 5.79
C LEU A 66 -9.79 12.54 4.40
N THR A 67 -10.71 12.31 3.47
CA THR A 67 -10.38 11.79 2.13
C THR A 67 -9.82 12.84 1.19
N ASN A 68 -10.05 14.13 1.45
CA ASN A 68 -9.53 15.24 0.64
C ASN A 68 -8.48 16.08 1.38
N SER A 69 -7.80 15.49 2.37
CA SER A 69 -6.73 16.19 3.08
C SER A 69 -5.57 16.59 2.15
N ASP A 70 -4.79 17.59 2.54
CA ASP A 70 -3.60 18.03 1.77
C ASP A 70 -2.53 16.93 1.60
N HIS A 71 -2.62 15.86 2.39
CA HIS A 71 -1.78 14.67 2.27
C HIS A 71 -2.23 13.74 1.12
N HIS A 72 -3.43 13.91 0.59
CA HIS A 72 -3.94 13.14 -0.53
C HIS A 72 -3.35 13.63 -1.86
N ARG A 73 -2.36 12.90 -2.39
CA ARG A 73 -1.58 13.29 -3.57
C ARG A 73 -2.05 12.68 -4.88
N ALA A 74 -3.19 11.98 -4.93
CA ALA A 74 -3.64 11.31 -6.16
C ALA A 74 -3.77 12.28 -7.34
N HIS A 75 -4.25 13.51 -7.10
CA HIS A 75 -4.36 14.55 -8.13
C HIS A 75 -3.00 15.00 -8.73
N LYS A 76 -1.88 14.67 -8.07
CA LYS A 76 -0.52 14.95 -8.56
C LYS A 76 0.08 13.78 -9.34
N MET A 77 -0.50 12.58 -9.24
CA MET A 77 -0.01 11.35 -9.87
C MET A 77 -0.41 11.27 -11.35
N ILE A 78 0.18 12.14 -12.17
CA ILE A 78 -0.23 12.38 -13.57
C ILE A 78 0.81 11.97 -14.62
N TYR A 79 2.02 11.59 -14.18
CA TYR A 79 3.11 11.33 -15.12
C TYR A 79 3.06 9.88 -15.64
N ALA A 80 2.80 9.72 -16.93
CA ALA A 80 2.80 8.41 -17.59
C ALA A 80 4.20 8.04 -18.09
N GLY A 81 4.54 6.74 -18.08
CA GLY A 81 5.81 6.23 -18.60
C GLY A 81 6.34 5.01 -17.83
N SER A 82 7.63 4.72 -17.94
CA SER A 82 8.30 3.67 -17.15
C SER A 82 9.09 4.31 -16.01
N TYR A 83 8.69 4.03 -14.77
CA TYR A 83 9.27 4.65 -13.58
C TYR A 83 9.96 3.67 -12.62
N ALA A 84 9.79 2.36 -12.82
CA ALA A 84 10.32 1.33 -11.91
C ALA A 84 11.85 1.41 -11.71
N GLU A 85 12.60 1.77 -12.75
CA GLU A 85 14.07 1.93 -12.71
C GLU A 85 14.56 3.35 -12.42
N LEU A 86 13.67 4.35 -12.31
CA LEU A 86 14.13 5.72 -12.11
C LEU A 86 14.74 5.89 -10.71
N SER A 87 15.94 6.46 -10.68
CA SER A 87 16.65 6.71 -9.42
C SER A 87 16.05 7.90 -8.68
N ILE A 88 15.94 7.80 -7.36
CA ILE A 88 15.61 8.96 -6.50
C ILE A 88 16.65 10.09 -6.55
N THR A 89 17.83 9.83 -7.13
CA THR A 89 18.89 10.83 -7.33
C THR A 89 18.78 11.56 -8.68
N ASP A 90 17.78 11.24 -9.49
CA ASP A 90 17.48 11.96 -10.72
C ASP A 90 17.14 13.42 -10.40
N GLU A 91 17.69 14.37 -11.16
CA GLU A 91 17.47 15.81 -10.92
C GLU A 91 16.01 16.22 -11.02
N ALA A 92 15.20 15.46 -11.74
CA ALA A 92 13.78 15.72 -11.88
C ALA A 92 12.93 15.09 -10.76
N PHE A 93 13.54 14.41 -9.79
CA PHE A 93 12.84 13.89 -8.62
C PHE A 93 12.44 15.03 -7.65
N PRO A 94 11.21 15.02 -7.08
CA PRO A 94 10.17 14.01 -7.24
C PRO A 94 9.28 14.24 -8.46
N ARG A 95 9.04 13.18 -9.24
CA ARG A 95 7.90 13.06 -10.17
C ARG A 95 6.89 12.10 -9.57
N PHE A 96 5.61 12.38 -9.76
CA PHE A 96 4.52 11.56 -9.24
C PHE A 96 3.91 10.75 -10.40
N PRO A 97 4.42 9.53 -10.70
CA PRO A 97 3.85 8.73 -11.77
C PRO A 97 2.43 8.28 -11.47
N THR A 98 1.67 7.95 -12.52
CA THR A 98 0.43 7.18 -12.33
C THR A 98 0.74 5.82 -11.72
N TYR A 99 -0.25 5.18 -11.10
CA TYR A 99 -0.08 3.83 -10.55
C TYR A 99 0.44 2.84 -11.60
N GLU A 100 -0.15 2.85 -12.81
CA GLU A 100 0.25 1.94 -13.90
C GLU A 100 1.63 2.23 -14.46
N SER A 101 2.18 3.42 -14.20
CA SER A 101 3.50 3.83 -14.66
C SER A 101 4.59 3.57 -13.62
N PHE A 102 4.20 3.44 -12.35
CA PHE A 102 5.12 3.20 -11.25
C PHE A 102 5.61 1.75 -11.24
N TYR A 103 4.71 0.81 -11.47
CA TYR A 103 5.00 -0.62 -11.55
C TYR A 103 5.01 -1.11 -12.98
N ASP A 104 5.95 -1.98 -13.28
CA ASP A 104 5.96 -2.85 -14.44
C ASP A 104 5.78 -4.31 -14.00
N LYS A 105 5.86 -5.25 -14.95
CA LYS A 105 5.61 -6.66 -14.66
C LYS A 105 6.53 -7.21 -13.57
N GLU A 106 7.83 -6.94 -13.65
CA GLU A 106 8.79 -7.54 -12.73
C GLU A 106 8.66 -6.94 -11.33
N THR A 107 8.45 -5.63 -11.21
CA THR A 107 8.16 -5.03 -9.90
C THR A 107 6.84 -5.51 -9.30
N MET A 108 5.81 -5.74 -10.11
CA MET A 108 4.56 -6.38 -9.63
C MET A 108 4.81 -7.81 -9.14
N ASP A 109 5.53 -8.63 -9.92
CA ASP A 109 5.87 -10.00 -9.56
C ASP A 109 6.66 -10.04 -8.22
N LEU A 110 7.61 -9.13 -8.03
CA LEU A 110 8.36 -8.97 -6.77
C LEU A 110 7.45 -8.57 -5.59
N VAL A 111 6.55 -7.60 -5.78
CA VAL A 111 5.59 -7.19 -4.74
C VAL A 111 4.69 -8.37 -4.34
N THR A 112 4.15 -9.11 -5.32
CA THR A 112 3.33 -10.29 -5.05
C THR A 112 4.10 -11.37 -4.28
N GLU A 113 5.38 -11.57 -4.59
CA GLU A 113 6.22 -12.54 -3.87
C GLU A 113 6.53 -12.09 -2.43
N ILE A 114 7.01 -10.85 -2.27
CA ILE A 114 7.45 -10.29 -0.97
C ILE A 114 6.30 -10.29 0.04
N TYR A 115 5.09 -9.94 -0.40
CA TYR A 115 3.91 -9.75 0.44
C TYR A 115 2.85 -10.85 0.24
N ALA A 116 3.25 -12.04 -0.21
CA ALA A 116 2.32 -13.12 -0.54
C ALA A 116 1.34 -13.46 0.59
N GLN A 117 1.79 -13.48 1.85
CA GLN A 117 0.91 -13.80 2.99
C GLN A 117 -0.08 -12.68 3.30
N ASP A 118 0.29 -11.42 3.06
CA ASP A 118 -0.64 -10.29 3.20
C ASP A 118 -1.81 -10.48 2.23
N PHE A 119 -1.49 -10.82 0.98
CA PHE A 119 -2.48 -11.08 -0.08
C PHE A 119 -3.35 -12.31 0.18
N GLU A 120 -2.80 -13.35 0.81
CA GLU A 120 -3.57 -14.53 1.21
C GLU A 120 -4.51 -14.24 2.39
N MET A 121 -4.05 -13.42 3.35
CA MET A 121 -4.77 -13.21 4.61
C MET A 121 -5.82 -12.10 4.53
N TYR A 122 -5.46 -10.95 3.95
CA TYR A 122 -6.32 -9.78 3.99
C TYR A 122 -7.42 -9.83 2.92
N PRO A 123 -8.63 -9.35 3.23
CA PRO A 123 -9.79 -9.47 2.34
C PRO A 123 -9.75 -8.42 1.23
N TYR A 124 -8.77 -8.50 0.34
CA TYR A 124 -8.69 -7.64 -0.84
C TYR A 124 -9.87 -7.95 -1.77
N THR A 125 -10.85 -7.03 -1.82
CA THR A 125 -12.13 -7.22 -2.55
C THR A 125 -12.11 -6.71 -3.98
N ARG A 126 -11.19 -5.80 -4.29
CA ARG A 126 -10.80 -5.44 -5.65
C ARG A 126 -9.44 -6.12 -5.79
N GLY A 127 -9.35 -7.13 -6.65
CA GLY A 127 -8.23 -8.07 -6.68
C GLY A 127 -6.84 -7.43 -6.69
N ILE A 128 -5.80 -8.24 -6.49
CA ILE A 128 -4.43 -7.82 -6.78
C ILE A 128 -4.42 -7.41 -8.26
N LEU A 129 -4.18 -6.11 -8.47
CA LEU A 129 -4.46 -5.39 -9.72
C LEU A 129 -4.03 -6.12 -10.99
#